data_AF-I1RDQ3-F1
#
_entry.id   AF-I1RDQ3-F1
#
_cell.length_a   1.000
_cell.length_b   1.000
_cell.length_c   1.000
_cell.angle_alpha   90.00
_cell.angle_beta   90.00
_cell.angle_gamma   90.00
#
_symmetry.space_group_name_H-M   'P 1'
#
loop_
_entity.id
_entity.type
_entity.pdbx_description
1 polymer ?
#
loop_
_entity_poly.entity_id
_entity_poly.type
_entity_poly.pdbx_seq_one_letter_code
_entity_poly.pdbx_strand_id
1 'polypeptide(L)'
;MDLNSLSNYKTPGGAVVVLLAFVTFWWLTTTLIAWNRLKHIPGPWVAGFTYAWAGWTEYSGKQHFSFLDLETKYGSLVRIGPELLATSDVEVVRRMSARKSTYRKSSWVDGVRLNPYHETMFGVRDPIEHDRIKTRLAPTYSGRDTPHLESVVDQQVNNLVSLIRRKYVSDPTSGDFRVMSLIKVASYLTLDVISKVGLGTEFGCCASDSDPYGFTKAVAEHMPLMAMTSGVPWMRNVFCSPLFLKYFGPKDTDTYGLGPLIKVTNDNVRARYSQEDGGKRDMLSSLKASGLPEGEAQAETLFLFIAGSDTTAAAIRVTMFYIISSPRVYQKLKKEIRKAIHEGRASSPITVAQARELPYLQAVIYEGLRIRPVTTGPQSKEVPPGGDTINGHFIPEGTSIAINFPAIMGSKKLFGPDADVFRPERFTDLQDPDLAEMRRNVEMNFGNGRWMCAGKPIAFMELHKVYFELLRAFDFQLVEPLKPMTSESYSLFRDHGLNVRVTLAEDME
;
A
#
# COMPACT_ATOMS: atom_id res chain seq x y z
N MET A 1 29.50 -25.42 -47.48
CA MET A 1 28.84 -24.12 -47.26
C MET A 1 29.98 -23.12 -47.14
N ASP A 2 30.26 -22.39 -48.22
CA ASP A 2 31.44 -21.55 -48.36
C ASP A 2 31.41 -20.35 -47.40
N LEU A 3 32.41 -20.25 -46.53
CA LEU A 3 32.59 -19.16 -45.58
C LEU A 3 32.98 -17.82 -46.25
N ASN A 4 33.17 -17.81 -47.58
CA ASN A 4 33.52 -16.62 -48.37
C ASN A 4 32.31 -15.82 -48.88
N SER A 5 31.06 -16.26 -48.69
CA SER A 5 29.88 -15.51 -49.16
C SER A 5 29.34 -14.48 -48.16
N LEU A 6 29.97 -14.32 -46.98
CA LEU A 6 29.52 -13.39 -45.94
C LEU A 6 29.90 -11.92 -46.22
N SER A 7 30.67 -11.63 -47.28
CA SER A 7 31.08 -10.26 -47.63
C SER A 7 29.93 -9.39 -48.19
N ASN A 8 28.77 -9.98 -48.49
CA ASN A 8 27.61 -9.26 -49.05
C ASN A 8 26.64 -8.70 -48.00
N TYR A 9 26.90 -8.88 -46.70
CA TYR A 9 26.10 -8.26 -45.63
C TYR A 9 26.67 -6.91 -45.14
N LYS A 10 27.33 -6.15 -46.03
CA LYS A 10 27.67 -4.73 -45.82
C LYS A 10 26.48 -3.77 -46.05
N THR A 11 25.25 -4.27 -45.97
CA THR A 11 24.05 -3.44 -45.94
C THR A 11 23.52 -3.38 -44.50
N PRO A 12 23.07 -2.22 -44.00
CA PRO A 12 22.48 -2.09 -42.66
C PRO A 12 21.40 -3.15 -42.36
N GLY A 13 20.70 -3.64 -43.38
CA GLY A 13 19.70 -4.70 -43.26
C GLY A 13 20.25 -6.07 -42.85
N GLY A 14 21.46 -6.44 -43.28
CA GLY A 14 22.09 -7.71 -42.92
C GLY A 14 22.41 -7.81 -41.42
N ALA A 15 22.98 -6.74 -40.87
CA ALA A 15 23.28 -6.63 -39.45
C ALA A 15 22.00 -6.67 -38.59
N VAL A 16 20.92 -6.01 -39.04
CA VAL A 16 19.62 -6.05 -38.36
C VAL A 16 19.03 -7.46 -38.34
N VAL A 17 19.09 -8.20 -39.46
CA VAL A 17 18.59 -9.58 -39.53
C VAL A 17 19.37 -10.51 -38.60
N VAL A 18 20.70 -10.42 -38.58
CA VAL A 18 21.54 -11.22 -37.66
C VAL A 18 21.26 -10.88 -36.20
N LEU A 19 21.11 -9.59 -35.87
CA LEU A 19 20.77 -9.13 -34.53
C LEU A 19 19.39 -9.67 -34.10
N LEU A 20 18.37 -9.56 -34.97
CA LEU A 20 17.03 -10.08 -34.70
C LEU A 20 17.06 -11.59 -34.49
N ALA A 21 17.76 -12.34 -35.35
CA ALA A 21 17.90 -13.79 -35.22
C ALA A 21 18.59 -14.19 -33.89
N PHE A 22 19.64 -13.47 -33.49
CA PHE A 22 20.32 -13.70 -32.21
C PHE A 22 19.40 -13.39 -31.02
N VAL A 23 18.70 -12.25 -31.04
CA VAL A 23 17.73 -11.87 -30.00
C VAL A 23 16.60 -12.90 -29.90
N THR A 24 16.06 -13.35 -31.04
CA THR A 24 15.01 -14.39 -31.06
C THR A 24 15.53 -15.72 -30.52
N PHE A 25 16.74 -16.15 -30.90
CA PHE A 25 17.34 -17.38 -30.37
C PHE A 25 17.60 -17.28 -28.87
N TRP A 26 18.16 -16.17 -28.40
CA TRP A 26 18.38 -15.90 -26.98
C TRP A 26 17.05 -15.90 -26.19
N TRP A 27 16.02 -15.24 -26.72
CA TRP A 27 14.70 -15.21 -26.10
C TRP A 27 14.03 -16.58 -26.05
N LEU A 28 14.08 -17.36 -27.15
CA LEU A 28 13.54 -18.72 -27.18
C LEU A 28 14.26 -19.66 -26.21
N THR A 29 15.60 -19.62 -26.17
CA THR A 29 16.39 -20.49 -25.29
C THR A 29 16.13 -20.18 -23.82
N THR A 30 16.18 -18.91 -23.41
CA THR A 30 15.88 -18.48 -22.04
C THR A 30 14.45 -18.83 -21.64
N THR A 31 13.48 -18.62 -22.54
CA THR A 31 12.07 -18.98 -22.30
C THR A 31 11.88 -20.49 -22.14
N LEU A 32 12.51 -21.33 -22.97
CA LEU A 32 12.41 -22.78 -22.86
C LEU A 32 13.05 -23.33 -21.58
N ILE A 33 14.19 -22.75 -21.17
CA ILE A 33 14.85 -23.08 -19.90
C ILE A 33 13.92 -22.73 -18.72
N ALA A 34 13.39 -21.51 -18.69
CA ALA A 34 12.45 -21.08 -17.65
C ALA A 34 11.17 -21.92 -17.66
N TRP A 35 10.64 -22.26 -18.84
CA TRP A 35 9.49 -23.14 -18.99
C TRP A 35 9.75 -24.50 -18.34
N ASN A 36 10.85 -25.17 -18.71
CA ASN A 36 11.17 -26.51 -18.22
C ASN A 36 11.42 -26.54 -16.70
N ARG A 37 11.97 -25.47 -16.13
CA ARG A 37 12.23 -25.33 -14.68
C ARG A 37 10.97 -25.30 -13.82
N LEU A 38 9.83 -24.85 -14.36
CA LEU A 38 8.59 -24.59 -13.61
C LEU A 38 7.34 -25.17 -14.30
N LYS A 39 7.50 -26.12 -15.23
CA LYS A 39 6.39 -26.72 -16.00
C LYS A 39 5.42 -27.55 -15.14
N HIS A 40 5.87 -27.99 -13.96
CA HIS A 40 5.09 -28.76 -12.99
C HIS A 40 4.17 -27.89 -12.13
N ILE A 41 4.33 -26.56 -12.16
CA ILE A 41 3.49 -25.63 -11.41
C ILE A 41 2.30 -25.19 -12.30
N PRO A 42 1.05 -25.30 -11.83
CA PRO A 42 -0.12 -24.90 -12.61
C PRO A 42 -0.19 -23.37 -12.78
N GLY A 43 -0.87 -22.90 -13.82
CA GLY A 43 -1.13 -21.48 -14.04
C GLY A 43 -1.63 -21.17 -15.45
N PRO A 44 -1.94 -19.90 -15.74
CA PRO A 44 -2.34 -19.48 -17.09
C PRO A 44 -1.30 -19.89 -18.13
N TRP A 45 -1.74 -20.52 -19.23
CA TRP A 45 -0.83 -21.11 -20.22
C TRP A 45 0.22 -20.12 -20.76
N VAL A 46 -0.19 -18.89 -21.05
CA VAL A 46 0.70 -17.81 -21.53
C VAL A 46 1.78 -17.39 -20.51
N ALA A 47 1.54 -17.59 -19.21
CA ALA A 47 2.47 -17.26 -18.14
C ALA A 47 3.70 -18.18 -18.12
N GLY A 48 3.60 -19.37 -18.73
CA GLY A 48 4.73 -20.28 -18.87
C GLY A 48 5.83 -19.78 -19.81
N PHE A 49 5.48 -18.90 -20.75
CA PHE A 49 6.37 -18.46 -21.83
C PHE A 49 6.68 -16.97 -21.78
N THR A 50 5.77 -16.15 -21.26
CA THR A 50 5.90 -14.69 -21.33
C THR A 50 5.37 -14.03 -20.07
N TYR A 51 5.82 -12.80 -19.81
CA TYR A 51 5.23 -11.92 -18.80
C TYR A 51 3.96 -11.20 -19.30
N ALA A 52 3.38 -11.62 -20.44
CA ALA A 52 2.20 -10.96 -21.01
C ALA A 52 0.98 -11.06 -20.10
N TRP A 53 0.81 -12.19 -19.40
CA TRP A 53 -0.27 -12.34 -18.42
C TRP A 53 -0.12 -11.38 -17.24
N ALA A 54 1.10 -11.29 -16.68
CA ALA A 54 1.40 -10.35 -15.61
C ALA A 54 1.18 -8.91 -16.09
N GLY A 55 1.76 -8.54 -17.23
CA GLY A 55 1.60 -7.21 -17.82
C GLY A 55 0.14 -6.83 -18.11
N TRP A 56 -0.66 -7.75 -18.65
CA TRP A 56 -2.09 -7.50 -18.84
C TRP A 56 -2.82 -7.31 -17.51
N THR A 57 -2.51 -8.14 -16.51
CA THR A 57 -3.11 -8.03 -15.18
C THR A 57 -2.78 -6.69 -14.52
N GLU A 58 -1.52 -6.26 -14.58
CA GLU A 58 -1.06 -4.96 -14.07
C GLU A 58 -1.66 -3.77 -14.85
N TYR A 59 -1.82 -3.89 -16.18
CA TYR A 59 -2.38 -2.82 -17.02
C TYR A 59 -3.90 -2.68 -16.89
N SER A 60 -4.62 -3.79 -16.71
CA SER A 60 -6.08 -3.83 -16.81
C SER A 60 -6.83 -3.09 -15.70
N GLY A 61 -6.15 -2.65 -14.64
CA GLY A 61 -6.78 -2.13 -13.43
C GLY A 61 -7.59 -3.16 -12.65
N LYS A 62 -7.42 -4.47 -12.95
CA LYS A 62 -8.16 -5.57 -12.32
C LYS A 62 -7.27 -6.51 -11.52
N GLN A 63 -6.08 -6.05 -11.10
CA GLN A 63 -5.08 -6.89 -10.44
C GLN A 63 -5.67 -7.67 -9.25
N HIS A 64 -6.35 -7.01 -8.31
CA HIS A 64 -7.02 -7.66 -7.19
C HIS A 64 -7.93 -8.84 -7.61
N PHE A 65 -8.81 -8.60 -8.58
CA PHE A 65 -9.78 -9.60 -9.04
C PHE A 65 -9.11 -10.75 -9.76
N SER A 66 -8.11 -10.48 -10.60
CA SER A 66 -7.33 -11.51 -11.29
C SER A 66 -6.60 -12.42 -10.30
N PHE A 67 -6.02 -11.86 -9.25
CA PHE A 67 -5.34 -12.63 -8.21
C PHE A 67 -6.30 -13.48 -7.37
N LEU A 68 -7.52 -12.99 -7.09
CA LEU A 68 -8.56 -13.79 -6.44
C LEU A 68 -9.01 -14.98 -7.30
N ASP A 69 -9.14 -14.78 -8.62
CA ASP A 69 -9.52 -15.82 -9.58
C ASP A 69 -8.45 -16.92 -9.73
N LEU A 70 -7.16 -16.58 -9.58
CA LEU A 70 -6.07 -17.56 -9.62
C LEU A 70 -6.22 -18.64 -8.54
N GLU A 71 -6.53 -18.23 -7.31
CA GLU A 71 -6.70 -19.14 -6.17
C GLU A 71 -7.82 -20.16 -6.47
N THR A 72 -8.93 -19.66 -6.99
CA THR A 72 -10.12 -20.47 -7.28
C THR A 72 -9.85 -21.48 -8.39
N LYS A 73 -9.02 -21.14 -9.39
CA LYS A 73 -8.77 -21.97 -10.57
C LYS A 73 -7.61 -22.96 -10.42
N TYR A 74 -6.53 -22.55 -9.75
CA TYR A 74 -5.27 -23.29 -9.74
C TYR A 74 -4.80 -23.69 -8.33
N GLY A 75 -5.44 -23.18 -7.27
CA GLY A 75 -5.05 -23.42 -5.89
C GLY A 75 -3.96 -22.45 -5.41
N SER A 76 -3.27 -22.85 -4.33
CA SER A 76 -2.48 -21.92 -3.52
C SER A 76 -1.09 -21.56 -4.05
N LEU A 77 -0.58 -22.27 -5.06
CA LEU A 77 0.71 -21.96 -5.71
C LEU A 77 0.55 -21.97 -7.23
N VAL A 78 0.73 -20.81 -7.85
CA VAL A 78 0.38 -20.59 -9.26
C VAL A 78 1.52 -19.91 -10.01
N ARG A 79 1.79 -20.35 -11.24
CA ARG A 79 2.76 -19.72 -12.14
C ARG A 79 2.11 -18.55 -12.88
N ILE A 80 2.64 -17.34 -12.68
CA ILE A 80 2.12 -16.08 -13.25
C ILE A 80 3.12 -15.37 -14.19
N GLY A 81 4.32 -15.92 -14.34
CA GLY A 81 5.29 -15.57 -15.36
C GLY A 81 6.38 -16.64 -15.52
N PRO A 82 7.32 -16.47 -16.46
CA PRO A 82 8.37 -17.46 -16.73
C PRO A 82 9.16 -17.86 -15.50
N GLU A 83 9.52 -16.90 -14.64
CA GLU A 83 10.21 -17.12 -13.36
C GLU A 83 9.47 -16.43 -12.19
N LEU A 84 8.15 -16.29 -12.31
CA LEU A 84 7.30 -15.63 -11.32
C LEU A 84 6.13 -16.53 -10.92
N LEU A 85 6.07 -16.82 -9.63
CA LEU A 85 4.99 -17.58 -8.99
C LEU A 85 4.18 -16.64 -8.09
N ALA A 86 2.95 -17.00 -7.78
CA ALA A 86 2.11 -16.39 -6.75
C ALA A 86 1.69 -17.45 -5.74
N THR A 87 1.72 -17.10 -4.46
CA THR A 87 1.26 -17.97 -3.38
C THR A 87 0.23 -17.29 -2.48
N SER A 88 -0.82 -18.03 -2.11
CA SER A 88 -1.79 -17.66 -1.08
C SER A 88 -1.56 -18.44 0.23
N ASP A 89 -0.51 -19.25 0.30
CA ASP A 89 -0.18 -20.01 1.49
C ASP A 89 0.46 -19.09 2.56
N VAL A 90 -0.31 -18.82 3.61
CA VAL A 90 0.11 -17.98 4.74
C VAL A 90 1.40 -18.46 5.40
N GLU A 91 1.61 -19.78 5.53
CA GLU A 91 2.79 -20.32 6.22
C GLU A 91 4.04 -20.14 5.36
N VAL A 92 3.91 -20.28 4.04
CA VAL A 92 4.98 -19.95 3.09
C VAL A 92 5.32 -18.47 3.19
N VAL A 93 4.32 -17.58 3.17
CA VAL A 93 4.53 -16.13 3.32
C VAL A 93 5.22 -15.79 4.65
N ARG A 94 4.80 -16.41 5.75
CA ARG A 94 5.42 -16.24 7.06
C ARG A 94 6.88 -16.69 7.06
N ARG A 95 7.16 -17.89 6.54
CA ARG A 95 8.49 -18.49 6.41
C ARG A 95 9.42 -17.61 5.58
N MET A 96 9.00 -17.19 4.39
CA MET A 96 9.78 -16.28 3.53
C MET A 96 10.07 -14.93 4.21
N SER A 97 9.27 -14.54 5.20
CA SER A 97 9.37 -13.25 5.90
C SER A 97 10.05 -13.32 7.27
N ALA A 98 10.32 -14.52 7.77
CA ALA A 98 10.86 -14.75 9.09
C ALA A 98 12.23 -14.07 9.28
N ARG A 99 12.57 -13.74 10.53
CA ARG A 99 13.83 -13.07 10.89
C ARG A 99 15.08 -13.84 10.48
N LYS A 100 15.03 -15.17 10.36
CA LYS A 100 16.15 -16.01 9.91
C LYS A 100 16.00 -16.52 8.48
N SER A 101 15.00 -16.01 7.75
CA SER A 101 14.77 -16.39 6.35
C SER A 101 15.97 -15.98 5.48
N THR A 102 16.34 -16.83 4.55
CA THR A 102 17.36 -16.54 3.52
C THR A 102 16.76 -15.90 2.27
N TYR A 103 15.43 -15.77 2.21
CA TYR A 103 14.75 -15.06 1.13
C TYR A 103 15.08 -13.56 1.15
N ARG A 104 15.31 -13.01 -0.04
CA ARG A 104 15.47 -11.57 -0.28
C ARG A 104 14.25 -11.00 -1.02
N LYS A 105 14.05 -9.68 -1.00
CA LYS A 105 13.06 -9.08 -1.91
C LYS A 105 13.53 -9.31 -3.34
N SER A 106 12.60 -9.67 -4.23
CA SER A 106 12.94 -9.79 -5.63
C SER A 106 13.16 -8.41 -6.25
N SER A 107 13.58 -8.39 -7.51
CA SER A 107 13.71 -7.17 -8.32
C SER A 107 12.39 -6.41 -8.54
N TRP A 108 11.24 -6.94 -8.11
CA TRP A 108 9.96 -6.21 -8.17
C TRP A 108 10.04 -4.83 -7.49
N VAL A 109 10.79 -4.73 -6.39
CA VAL A 109 10.89 -3.51 -5.58
C VAL A 109 11.57 -2.37 -6.35
N ASP A 110 12.42 -2.71 -7.31
CA ASP A 110 13.10 -1.73 -8.16
C ASP A 110 12.10 -1.03 -9.10
N GLY A 111 11.00 -1.70 -9.44
CA GLY A 111 9.93 -1.17 -10.29
C GLY A 111 8.93 -0.27 -9.56
N VAL A 112 9.00 -0.16 -8.24
CA VAL A 112 8.11 0.68 -7.42
C VAL A 112 8.81 1.86 -6.75
N ARG A 113 10.03 2.19 -7.21
CA ARG A 113 10.80 3.33 -6.70
C ARG A 113 10.15 4.64 -7.11
N LEU A 114 9.78 5.45 -6.13
CA LEU A 114 9.19 6.77 -6.31
C LEU A 114 10.26 7.83 -6.65
N ASN A 115 11.40 7.75 -5.96
CA ASN A 115 12.62 8.43 -6.35
C ASN A 115 13.57 7.38 -6.96
N PRO A 116 13.85 7.43 -8.27
CA PRO A 116 14.67 6.41 -8.92
C PRO A 116 16.18 6.63 -8.71
N TYR A 117 16.61 7.75 -8.13
CA TYR A 117 18.01 8.15 -8.01
C TYR A 117 18.68 7.72 -6.70
N HIS A 118 17.92 7.54 -5.63
CA HIS A 118 18.42 7.12 -4.33
C HIS A 118 17.61 5.94 -3.78
N GLU A 119 18.27 5.09 -3.00
CA GLU A 119 17.63 3.94 -2.38
C GLU A 119 16.91 4.34 -1.08
N THR A 120 15.79 3.68 -0.81
CA THR A 120 15.01 3.82 0.44
C THR A 120 15.11 2.53 1.23
N MET A 121 14.83 2.57 2.55
CA MET A 121 14.78 1.35 3.36
C MET A 121 13.86 0.29 2.74
N PHE A 122 12.75 0.73 2.15
CA PHE A 122 11.83 -0.15 1.45
C PHE A 122 12.45 -0.81 0.20
N GLY A 123 13.28 -0.09 -0.54
CA GLY A 123 13.97 -0.55 -1.75
C GLY A 123 15.04 -1.63 -1.51
N VAL A 124 15.63 -1.66 -0.31
CA VAL A 124 16.75 -2.56 0.00
C VAL A 124 16.30 -4.02 -0.09
N ARG A 125 16.95 -4.76 -0.99
CA ARG A 125 16.66 -6.16 -1.30
C ARG A 125 17.38 -7.14 -0.39
N ASP A 126 18.64 -6.85 -0.09
CA ASP A 126 19.47 -7.70 0.76
C ASP A 126 18.96 -7.70 2.22
N PRO A 127 18.72 -8.86 2.84
CA PRO A 127 18.18 -8.93 4.18
C PRO A 127 19.11 -8.36 5.25
N ILE A 128 20.42 -8.49 5.11
CA ILE A 128 21.38 -8.04 6.12
C ILE A 128 21.45 -6.51 6.10
N GLU A 129 21.60 -5.93 4.91
CA GLU A 129 21.61 -4.47 4.77
C GLU A 129 20.27 -3.85 5.14
N HIS A 130 19.15 -4.50 4.79
CA HIS A 130 17.83 -4.05 5.22
C HIS A 130 17.70 -4.05 6.75
N ASP A 131 18.15 -5.11 7.43
CA ASP A 131 18.09 -5.16 8.90
C ASP A 131 18.97 -4.08 9.53
N ARG A 132 20.11 -3.74 8.91
CA ARG A 132 20.99 -2.63 9.32
C ARG A 132 20.30 -1.27 9.20
N ILE A 133 19.73 -0.96 8.04
CA ILE A 133 19.04 0.31 7.78
C ILE A 133 17.77 0.42 8.63
N LYS A 134 16.98 -0.65 8.72
CA LYS A 134 15.78 -0.69 9.55
C LYS A 134 16.08 -0.45 11.02
N THR A 135 17.17 -1.02 11.55
CA THR A 135 17.60 -0.75 12.94
C THR A 135 17.97 0.71 13.14
N ARG A 136 18.66 1.31 12.16
CA ARG A 136 19.05 2.73 12.17
C ARG A 136 17.83 3.67 12.14
N LEU A 137 16.82 3.36 11.32
CA LEU A 137 15.65 4.21 11.12
C LEU A 137 14.47 3.88 12.05
N ALA A 138 14.54 2.79 12.84
CA ALA A 138 13.45 2.39 13.74
C ALA A 138 12.98 3.49 14.71
N PRO A 139 13.86 4.33 15.31
CA PRO A 139 13.43 5.44 16.17
C PRO A 139 12.51 6.44 15.47
N THR A 140 12.78 6.72 14.18
CA THR A 140 12.00 7.62 13.32
C THR A 140 10.56 7.15 13.16
N TYR A 141 10.37 5.85 12.89
CA TYR A 141 9.06 5.26 12.60
C TYR A 141 8.28 4.78 13.84
N SER A 142 8.98 4.51 14.95
CA SER A 142 8.35 3.97 16.18
C SER A 142 7.66 5.01 17.04
N GLY A 143 7.76 6.29 16.70
CA GLY A 143 7.25 7.38 17.54
C GLY A 143 8.19 7.76 18.69
N ARG A 144 9.30 7.03 18.88
CA ARG A 144 10.26 7.30 19.97
C ARG A 144 10.88 8.69 19.87
N ASP A 145 11.17 9.12 18.65
CA ASP A 145 11.75 10.44 18.38
C ASP A 145 10.68 11.52 18.16
N THR A 146 9.40 11.12 18.06
CA THR A 146 8.24 12.00 17.86
C THR A 146 7.23 11.82 19.02
N PRO A 147 7.58 12.22 20.27
CA PRO A 147 6.75 12.00 21.45
C PRO A 147 5.36 12.67 21.39
N HIS A 148 5.16 13.60 20.47
CA HIS A 148 3.90 14.32 20.24
C HIS A 148 3.07 13.75 19.08
N LEU A 149 3.41 12.57 18.56
CA LEU A 149 2.74 11.96 17.41
C LEU A 149 1.22 11.87 17.59
N GLU A 150 0.77 11.42 18.76
CA GLU A 150 -0.67 11.30 19.04
C GLU A 150 -1.40 12.65 19.02
N SER A 151 -0.77 13.69 19.57
CA SER A 151 -1.29 15.05 19.56
C SER A 151 -1.32 15.68 18.16
N VAL A 152 -0.39 15.28 17.27
CA VAL A 152 -0.45 15.67 15.86
C VAL A 152 -1.68 15.04 15.20
N VAL A 153 -1.93 13.75 15.44
CA VAL A 153 -3.14 13.08 14.94
C VAL A 153 -4.40 13.71 15.54
N ASP A 154 -4.42 14.07 16.83
CA ASP A 154 -5.53 14.81 17.45
C ASP A 154 -5.87 16.09 16.70
N GLN A 155 -4.83 16.90 16.43
CA GLN A 155 -4.99 18.16 15.73
C GLN A 155 -5.60 17.94 14.34
N GLN A 156 -5.10 16.95 13.59
CA GLN A 156 -5.61 16.71 12.23
C GLN A 156 -6.99 16.08 12.20
N VAL A 157 -7.33 15.22 13.16
CA VAL A 157 -8.70 14.70 13.32
C VAL A 157 -9.67 15.83 13.69
N ASN A 158 -9.27 16.77 14.55
CA ASN A 158 -10.07 17.96 14.84
C ASN A 158 -10.23 18.87 13.63
N ASN A 159 -9.18 19.06 12.83
CA ASN A 159 -9.25 19.80 11.56
C ASN A 159 -10.23 19.15 10.59
N LEU A 160 -10.22 17.82 10.51
CA LEU A 160 -11.17 17.04 9.71
C LEU A 160 -12.61 17.24 10.18
N VAL A 161 -12.89 17.06 11.47
CA VAL A 161 -14.23 17.27 12.05
C VAL A 161 -14.70 18.70 11.81
N SER A 162 -13.79 19.69 11.96
CA SER A 162 -14.09 21.10 11.71
C SER A 162 -14.40 21.39 10.25
N LEU A 163 -13.67 20.77 9.30
CA LEU A 163 -13.96 20.85 7.87
C LEU A 163 -15.38 20.35 7.58
N ILE A 164 -15.73 19.17 8.11
CA ILE A 164 -17.04 18.56 7.89
C ILE A 164 -18.15 19.45 8.47
N ARG A 165 -18.01 19.92 9.72
CA ARG A 165 -18.97 20.85 10.36
C ARG A 165 -19.16 22.12 9.54
N ARG A 166 -18.07 22.73 9.08
CA ARG A 166 -18.09 24.01 8.38
C ARG A 166 -18.72 23.92 6.99
N LYS A 167 -18.47 22.84 6.25
CA LYS A 167 -18.80 22.78 4.81
C LYS A 167 -19.80 21.70 4.42
N TYR A 168 -19.81 20.54 5.08
CA TYR A 168 -20.45 19.33 4.55
C TYR A 168 -21.67 18.84 5.34
N VAL A 169 -21.94 19.40 6.52
CA VAL A 169 -23.17 19.09 7.27
C VAL A 169 -24.39 19.55 6.46
N SER A 170 -25.26 18.59 6.17
CA SER A 170 -26.61 18.80 5.64
C SER A 170 -27.58 19.02 6.79
N ASP A 171 -28.58 19.86 6.57
CA ASP A 171 -29.64 20.12 7.54
C ASP A 171 -30.99 19.62 6.97
N PRO A 172 -31.53 18.52 7.51
CA PRO A 172 -32.82 17.99 7.08
C PRO A 172 -33.99 18.97 7.30
N THR A 173 -33.89 19.87 8.29
CA THR A 173 -35.00 20.77 8.68
C THR A 173 -35.14 21.95 7.74
N SER A 174 -34.02 22.48 7.24
CA SER A 174 -34.00 23.54 6.23
C SER A 174 -34.01 23.02 4.79
N GLY A 175 -33.78 21.73 4.59
CA GLY A 175 -33.65 21.12 3.26
C GLY A 175 -32.28 21.34 2.60
N ASP A 176 -31.29 21.87 3.33
CA ASP A 176 -29.93 22.04 2.84
C ASP A 176 -29.24 20.67 2.69
N PHE A 177 -29.08 20.24 1.44
CA PHE A 177 -28.43 18.98 1.09
C PHE A 177 -27.03 19.25 0.54
N ARG A 178 -26.02 18.71 1.24
CA ARG A 178 -24.61 18.84 0.86
C ARG A 178 -23.98 17.48 0.67
N VAL A 179 -23.28 17.33 -0.45
CA VAL A 179 -22.57 16.10 -0.81
C VAL A 179 -21.12 16.22 -0.37
N MET A 180 -20.62 15.19 0.32
CA MET A 180 -19.23 15.06 0.69
C MET A 180 -18.60 13.87 -0.01
N SER A 181 -17.45 14.07 -0.64
CA SER A 181 -16.64 12.96 -1.15
C SER A 181 -15.79 12.37 -0.01
N LEU A 182 -16.15 11.18 0.43
CA LEU A 182 -15.44 10.49 1.51
C LEU A 182 -14.01 10.10 1.10
N ILE A 183 -13.79 9.79 -0.19
CA ILE A 183 -12.45 9.53 -0.74
C ILE A 183 -11.54 10.74 -0.53
N LYS A 184 -11.98 11.95 -0.93
CA LYS A 184 -11.16 13.17 -0.83
C LYS A 184 -10.88 13.55 0.62
N VAL A 185 -11.92 13.55 1.44
CA VAL A 185 -11.84 13.97 2.84
C VAL A 185 -10.96 13.02 3.66
N ALA A 186 -11.00 11.71 3.38
CA ALA A 186 -10.05 10.75 3.97
C ALA A 186 -8.59 11.03 3.53
N SER A 187 -8.35 11.29 2.23
CA SER A 187 -7.02 11.64 1.74
C SER A 187 -6.47 12.92 2.38
N TYR A 188 -7.30 13.95 2.55
CA TYR A 188 -6.89 15.21 3.18
C TYR A 188 -6.39 15.01 4.61
N LEU A 189 -7.10 14.23 5.43
CA LEU A 189 -6.66 13.91 6.79
C LEU A 189 -5.27 13.27 6.78
N THR A 190 -5.11 12.19 6.02
CA THR A 190 -3.88 11.40 6.06
C THR A 190 -2.69 12.14 5.46
N LEU A 191 -2.92 13.02 4.47
CA LEU A 191 -1.89 13.89 3.92
C LEU A 191 -1.42 14.92 4.94
N ASP A 192 -2.36 15.55 5.65
CA ASP A 192 -2.02 16.51 6.71
C ASP A 192 -1.31 15.82 7.88
N VAL A 193 -1.73 14.61 8.28
CA VAL A 193 -1.04 13.83 9.30
C VAL A 193 0.39 13.52 8.87
N ILE A 194 0.60 12.90 7.71
CA ILE A 194 1.94 12.44 7.31
C ILE A 194 2.87 13.61 6.98
N SER A 195 2.36 14.71 6.41
CA SER A 195 3.16 15.91 6.19
C SER A 195 3.55 16.59 7.50
N LYS A 196 2.63 16.69 8.47
CA LYS A 196 2.92 17.25 9.80
C LYS A 196 3.93 16.42 10.57
N VAL A 197 3.77 15.09 10.57
CA VAL A 197 4.68 14.15 11.25
C VAL A 197 6.05 14.10 10.53
N GLY A 198 6.04 14.15 9.21
CA GLY A 198 7.24 14.10 8.37
C GLY A 198 8.10 15.36 8.44
N LEU A 199 7.47 16.53 8.24
CA LEU A 199 8.14 17.83 8.03
C LEU A 199 8.06 18.78 9.22
N GLY A 200 7.16 18.51 10.18
CA GLY A 200 6.77 19.45 11.22
C GLY A 200 5.70 20.46 10.78
N THR A 201 5.27 20.41 9.51
CA THR A 201 4.24 21.28 8.92
C THR A 201 3.30 20.48 8.05
N GLU A 202 1.99 20.68 8.25
CA GLU A 202 0.94 20.10 7.44
C GLU A 202 0.84 20.79 6.07
N PHE A 203 0.33 20.08 5.07
CA PHE A 203 0.03 20.66 3.76
C PHE A 203 -1.21 21.57 3.78
N GLY A 204 -2.07 21.44 4.78
CA GLY A 204 -3.26 22.26 4.96
C GLY A 204 -4.43 21.81 4.09
N CYS A 205 -4.52 20.52 3.77
CA CYS A 205 -5.57 19.94 2.95
C CYS A 205 -6.94 20.09 3.60
N CYS A 206 -7.07 19.78 4.89
CA CYS A 206 -8.33 19.93 5.64
C CYS A 206 -8.75 21.40 5.79
N ALA A 207 -7.78 22.29 6.02
CA ALA A 207 -8.03 23.72 6.21
C ALA A 207 -8.55 24.37 4.91
N SER A 208 -7.91 24.06 3.79
CA SER A 208 -8.23 24.59 2.46
C SER A 208 -9.35 23.83 1.74
N ASP A 209 -9.69 22.62 2.18
CA ASP A 209 -10.60 21.70 1.49
C ASP A 209 -10.13 21.37 0.06
N SER A 210 -8.81 21.29 -0.11
CA SER A 210 -8.13 21.12 -1.39
C SER A 210 -6.87 20.28 -1.24
N ASP A 211 -6.26 19.91 -2.36
CA ASP A 211 -4.94 19.28 -2.41
C ASP A 211 -3.96 20.30 -3.04
N PRO A 212 -3.32 21.17 -2.24
CA PRO A 212 -2.56 22.31 -2.76
C PRO A 212 -1.36 21.91 -3.64
N TYR A 213 -0.88 20.68 -3.46
CA TYR A 213 0.29 20.15 -4.15
C TYR A 213 -0.07 19.13 -5.24
N GLY A 214 -1.36 18.88 -5.47
CA GLY A 214 -1.83 17.91 -6.47
C GLY A 214 -1.37 16.47 -6.18
N PHE A 215 -1.12 16.14 -4.91
CA PHE A 215 -0.54 14.87 -4.46
C PHE A 215 -1.37 13.66 -4.91
N THR A 216 -2.65 13.67 -4.59
CA THR A 216 -3.58 12.56 -4.85
C THR A 216 -3.66 12.25 -6.35
N LYS A 217 -3.70 13.29 -7.18
CA LYS A 217 -3.71 13.17 -8.64
C LYS A 217 -2.38 12.63 -9.16
N ALA A 218 -1.25 13.19 -8.70
CA ALA A 218 0.08 12.78 -9.13
C ALA A 218 0.35 11.30 -8.83
N VAL A 219 -0.01 10.83 -7.62
CA VAL A 219 0.14 9.43 -7.25
C VAL A 219 -0.78 8.54 -8.10
N ALA A 220 -2.05 8.91 -8.25
CA ALA A 220 -3.01 8.13 -9.03
C ALA A 220 -2.63 7.99 -10.52
N GLU A 221 -2.04 9.02 -11.13
CA GLU A 221 -1.53 8.99 -12.50
C GLU A 221 -0.24 8.16 -12.65
N HIS A 222 0.56 8.07 -11.59
CA HIS A 222 1.80 7.29 -11.59
C HIS A 222 1.56 5.78 -11.34
N MET A 223 0.50 5.41 -10.62
CA MET A 223 0.22 4.02 -10.23
C MET A 223 0.24 3.00 -11.38
N PRO A 224 -0.37 3.24 -12.57
CA PRO A 224 -0.36 2.25 -13.66
C PRO A 224 1.04 1.96 -14.19
N LEU A 225 1.88 3.00 -14.34
CA LEU A 225 3.27 2.82 -14.77
C LEU A 225 4.05 2.01 -13.73
N MET A 226 3.90 2.38 -12.46
CA MET A 226 4.53 1.69 -11.33
C MET A 226 4.13 0.22 -11.25
N ALA A 227 2.84 -0.10 -11.44
CA ALA A 227 2.34 -1.48 -11.49
C ALA A 227 3.00 -2.28 -12.61
N MET A 228 3.06 -1.72 -13.83
CA MET A 228 3.70 -2.34 -14.99
C MET A 228 5.20 -2.58 -14.78
N THR A 229 5.94 -1.57 -14.30
CA THR A 229 7.39 -1.71 -14.03
C THR A 229 7.67 -2.67 -12.87
N SER A 230 6.73 -2.87 -11.95
CA SER A 230 6.88 -3.86 -10.89
C SER A 230 6.69 -5.31 -11.36
N GLY A 231 5.67 -5.56 -12.18
CA GLY A 231 5.25 -6.90 -12.59
C GLY A 231 5.92 -7.42 -13.87
N VAL A 232 6.51 -6.53 -14.68
CA VAL A 232 7.08 -6.88 -16.00
C VAL A 232 8.60 -6.58 -16.03
N PRO A 233 9.47 -7.59 -15.86
CA PRO A 233 10.91 -7.40 -15.69
C PRO A 233 11.61 -6.64 -16.82
N TRP A 234 11.25 -6.91 -18.08
CA TRP A 234 11.89 -6.24 -19.21
C TRP A 234 11.51 -4.75 -19.27
N MET A 235 10.27 -4.38 -18.93
CA MET A 235 9.85 -2.98 -18.83
C MET A 235 10.63 -2.29 -17.73
N ARG A 236 10.70 -2.92 -16.55
CA ARG A 236 11.51 -2.42 -15.43
C ARG A 236 12.95 -2.14 -15.84
N ASN A 237 13.59 -3.10 -16.51
CA ASN A 237 14.98 -2.97 -16.93
C ASN A 237 15.19 -1.82 -17.92
N VAL A 238 14.17 -1.44 -18.70
CA VAL A 238 14.21 -0.27 -19.59
C VAL A 238 13.94 1.02 -18.82
N PHE A 239 12.77 1.13 -18.18
CA PHE A 239 12.28 2.35 -17.52
C PHE A 239 13.11 2.75 -16.29
N CYS A 240 13.65 1.78 -15.56
CA CYS A 240 14.51 2.02 -14.40
C CYS A 240 16.01 2.01 -14.77
N SER A 241 16.38 1.95 -16.06
CA SER A 241 17.79 2.00 -16.45
C SER A 241 18.38 3.40 -16.24
N PRO A 242 19.68 3.51 -15.89
CA PRO A 242 20.34 4.80 -15.76
C PRO A 242 20.25 5.65 -17.03
N LEU A 243 20.28 5.01 -18.21
CA LEU A 243 20.17 5.69 -19.49
C LEU A 243 18.78 6.29 -19.69
N PHE A 244 17.72 5.52 -19.42
CA PHE A 244 16.35 6.02 -19.52
C PHE A 244 16.11 7.15 -18.52
N LEU A 245 16.50 6.96 -17.26
CA LEU A 245 16.32 7.93 -16.19
C LEU A 245 17.09 9.24 -16.40
N LYS A 246 18.23 9.19 -17.11
CA LYS A 246 19.00 10.39 -17.47
C LYS A 246 18.23 11.31 -18.42
N TYR A 247 17.48 10.73 -19.37
CA TYR A 247 16.77 11.50 -20.39
C TYR A 247 15.29 11.72 -20.06
N PHE A 248 14.64 10.76 -19.41
CA PHE A 248 13.18 10.71 -19.20
C PHE A 248 12.79 10.47 -17.73
N GLY A 249 13.74 10.45 -16.79
CA GLY A 249 13.44 10.32 -15.37
C GLY A 249 12.76 11.57 -14.80
N PRO A 250 11.91 11.42 -13.77
CA PRO A 250 11.19 12.52 -13.15
C PRO A 250 12.15 13.47 -12.42
N LYS A 251 11.95 14.78 -12.55
CA LYS A 251 12.79 15.82 -11.95
C LYS A 251 11.99 16.72 -11.03
N ASP A 252 12.67 17.36 -10.08
CA ASP A 252 12.08 18.42 -9.24
C ASP A 252 11.73 19.70 -10.03
N THR A 253 12.19 19.81 -11.27
CA THR A 253 11.83 20.88 -12.21
C THR A 253 10.54 20.61 -12.98
N ASP A 254 10.00 19.39 -12.93
CA ASP A 254 8.81 19.03 -13.69
C ASP A 254 7.56 19.63 -13.05
N THR A 255 6.69 20.23 -13.86
CA THR A 255 5.44 20.85 -13.40
C THR A 255 4.26 19.87 -13.35
N TYR A 256 4.48 18.62 -13.75
CA TYR A 256 3.48 17.56 -13.86
C TYR A 256 3.98 16.25 -13.24
N GLY A 257 3.08 15.29 -13.06
CA GLY A 257 3.41 13.99 -12.48
C GLY A 257 3.99 14.12 -11.06
N LEU A 258 5.07 13.40 -10.77
CA LEU A 258 5.73 13.41 -9.46
C LEU A 258 6.57 14.67 -9.21
N GLY A 259 6.84 15.50 -10.21
CA GLY A 259 7.75 16.65 -10.11
C GLY A 259 7.43 17.61 -8.96
N PRO A 260 6.18 18.09 -8.80
CA PRO A 260 5.78 18.94 -7.69
C PRO A 260 6.02 18.31 -6.31
N LEU A 261 5.79 16.99 -6.19
CA LEU A 261 6.02 16.26 -4.94
C LEU A 261 7.50 16.10 -4.62
N ILE A 262 8.31 15.77 -5.63
CA ILE A 262 9.76 15.71 -5.50
C ILE A 262 10.28 17.09 -5.09
N LYS A 263 9.80 18.17 -5.72
CA LYS A 263 10.20 19.53 -5.41
C LYS A 263 9.91 19.92 -3.96
N VAL A 264 8.66 19.78 -3.52
CA VAL A 264 8.25 20.12 -2.15
C VAL A 264 9.05 19.31 -1.13
N THR A 265 9.26 18.02 -1.41
CA THR A 265 10.07 17.16 -0.54
C THR A 265 11.51 17.64 -0.48
N ASN A 266 12.16 17.82 -1.64
CA ASN A 266 13.55 18.22 -1.73
C ASN A 266 13.81 19.57 -1.08
N ASP A 267 12.93 20.55 -1.30
CA ASP A 267 13.07 21.89 -0.73
C ASP A 267 12.98 21.86 0.80
N ASN A 268 12.07 21.07 1.37
CA ASN A 268 11.97 20.91 2.83
C ASN A 268 13.17 20.16 3.42
N VAL A 269 13.66 19.12 2.75
CA VAL A 269 14.84 18.37 3.19
C VAL A 269 16.09 19.25 3.12
N ARG A 270 16.32 19.95 2.00
CA ARG A 270 17.44 20.91 1.84
C ARG A 270 17.40 21.98 2.94
N ALA A 271 16.23 22.56 3.20
CA ALA A 271 16.05 23.56 4.24
C ALA A 271 16.37 23.02 5.64
N ARG A 272 16.08 21.74 5.93
CA ARG A 272 16.44 21.13 7.21
C ARG A 272 17.91 20.77 7.31
N TYR A 273 18.50 20.28 6.23
CA TYR A 273 19.90 19.87 6.21
C TYR A 273 20.85 21.07 6.31
N SER A 274 20.44 22.24 5.81
CA SER A 274 21.21 23.49 5.91
C SER A 274 21.18 24.18 7.28
N GLN A 275 20.23 23.84 8.15
CA GLN A 275 20.11 24.43 9.50
C GLN A 275 20.88 23.60 10.54
N GLU A 276 21.50 24.24 11.54
CA GLU A 276 21.94 23.55 12.76
C GLU A 276 20.73 23.01 13.54
N ASP A 277 20.93 22.00 14.39
CA ASP A 277 19.84 21.29 15.05
C ASP A 277 18.99 22.23 15.93
N GLY A 278 17.84 22.66 15.38
CA GLY A 278 16.94 23.64 15.98
C GLY A 278 15.96 23.05 17.00
N GLY A 279 16.19 21.82 17.49
CA GLY A 279 15.37 21.19 18.52
C GLY A 279 13.97 20.71 18.07
N LYS A 280 13.67 20.77 16.77
CA LYS A 280 12.43 20.21 16.19
C LYS A 280 12.46 18.68 16.27
N ARG A 281 11.37 18.08 16.78
CA ARG A 281 11.21 16.63 16.94
C ARG A 281 10.17 16.10 15.94
N ASP A 282 10.55 16.03 14.67
CA ASP A 282 9.78 15.41 13.57
C ASP A 282 10.59 14.27 12.91
N MET A 283 9.99 13.53 11.98
CA MET A 283 10.68 12.39 11.35
C MET A 283 11.91 12.83 10.56
N LEU A 284 11.87 13.99 9.89
CA LEU A 284 13.01 14.49 9.13
C LEU A 284 14.21 14.84 10.02
N SER A 285 13.98 15.40 11.22
CA SER A 285 15.04 15.57 12.23
C SER A 285 15.64 14.24 12.65
N SER A 286 14.81 13.22 12.86
CA SER A 286 15.27 11.87 13.21
C SER A 286 16.08 11.23 12.07
N LEU A 287 15.67 11.39 10.80
CA LEU A 287 16.45 10.95 9.64
C LEU A 287 17.83 11.61 9.59
N LYS A 288 17.90 12.94 9.78
CA LYS A 288 19.17 13.68 9.84
C LYS A 288 20.05 13.19 11.00
N ALA A 289 19.48 13.04 12.20
CA ALA A 289 20.19 12.56 13.38
C ALA A 289 20.71 11.13 13.25
N SER A 290 20.05 10.30 12.42
CA SER A 290 20.49 8.94 12.10
C SER A 290 21.74 8.89 11.19
N GLY A 291 22.19 10.06 10.69
CA GLY A 291 23.33 10.17 9.77
C GLY A 291 22.97 9.82 8.32
N LEU A 292 21.70 9.88 7.95
CA LEU A 292 21.26 9.60 6.58
C LEU A 292 21.71 10.74 5.64
N PRO A 293 22.40 10.45 4.51
CA PRO A 293 22.77 11.47 3.54
C PRO A 293 21.54 12.22 3.00
N GLU A 294 21.72 13.48 2.60
CA GLU A 294 20.61 14.34 2.15
C GLU A 294 19.78 13.71 1.02
N GLY A 295 20.42 13.16 -0.01
CA GLY A 295 19.73 12.53 -1.14
C GLY A 295 18.93 11.28 -0.74
N GLU A 296 19.43 10.48 0.20
CA GLU A 296 18.71 9.34 0.77
C GLU A 296 17.53 9.82 1.63
N ALA A 297 17.70 10.89 2.41
CA ALA A 297 16.60 11.49 3.17
C ALA A 297 15.52 12.09 2.27
N GLN A 298 15.87 12.65 1.11
CA GLN A 298 14.91 13.09 0.09
C GLN A 298 14.07 11.93 -0.42
N ALA A 299 14.70 10.81 -0.79
CA ALA A 299 13.98 9.62 -1.25
C ALA A 299 13.13 8.98 -0.15
N GLU A 300 13.66 8.85 1.06
CA GLU A 300 12.95 8.28 2.21
C GLU A 300 11.74 9.14 2.61
N THR A 301 11.87 10.46 2.60
CA THR A 301 10.78 11.40 2.90
C THR A 301 9.69 11.37 1.83
N LEU A 302 10.06 11.31 0.54
CA LEU A 302 9.07 11.17 -0.54
C LEU A 302 8.30 9.85 -0.42
N PHE A 303 9.03 8.76 -0.12
CA PHE A 303 8.41 7.46 0.12
C PHE A 303 7.46 7.49 1.31
N LEU A 304 7.85 8.16 2.41
CA LEU A 304 7.03 8.33 3.60
C LEU A 304 5.66 8.96 3.27
N PHE A 305 5.64 10.06 2.49
CA PHE A 305 4.37 10.71 2.17
C PHE A 305 3.45 9.81 1.35
N ILE A 306 3.97 9.14 0.32
CA ILE A 306 3.15 8.32 -0.57
C ILE A 306 2.69 7.04 0.14
N ALA A 307 3.58 6.38 0.87
CA ALA A 307 3.25 5.17 1.60
C ALA A 307 2.33 5.43 2.80
N GLY A 308 2.48 6.55 3.50
CA GLY A 308 1.74 6.88 4.71
C GLY A 308 0.37 7.53 4.49
N SER A 309 0.16 8.23 3.37
CA SER A 309 -1.13 8.89 3.08
C SER A 309 -2.13 7.95 2.41
N ASP A 310 -1.87 7.55 1.17
CA ASP A 310 -2.83 6.83 0.32
C ASP A 310 -3.27 5.49 0.93
N THR A 311 -2.39 4.80 1.66
CA THR A 311 -2.71 3.51 2.27
C THR A 311 -3.71 3.66 3.41
N THR A 312 -3.47 4.58 4.34
CA THR A 312 -4.37 4.86 5.46
C THR A 312 -5.68 5.45 4.96
N ALA A 313 -5.64 6.35 3.95
CA ALA A 313 -6.85 6.93 3.36
C ALA A 313 -7.74 5.86 2.72
N ALA A 314 -7.13 4.89 2.03
CA ALA A 314 -7.83 3.75 1.46
C ALA A 314 -8.49 2.87 2.54
N ALA A 315 -7.79 2.60 3.64
CA ALA A 315 -8.37 1.87 4.77
C ALA A 315 -9.57 2.62 5.37
N ILE A 316 -9.42 3.93 5.61
CA ILE A 316 -10.47 4.80 6.19
C ILE A 316 -11.72 4.79 5.32
N ARG A 317 -11.58 5.16 4.04
CA ARG A 317 -12.74 5.34 3.14
C ARG A 317 -13.49 4.03 2.91
N VAL A 318 -12.77 2.92 2.77
CA VAL A 318 -13.38 1.61 2.52
C VAL A 318 -14.04 1.05 3.78
N THR A 319 -13.41 1.17 4.95
CA THR A 319 -14.00 0.71 6.20
C THR A 319 -15.24 1.53 6.53
N MET A 320 -15.20 2.85 6.36
CA MET A 320 -16.38 3.71 6.49
C MET A 320 -17.49 3.31 5.51
N PHE A 321 -17.16 3.00 4.25
CA PHE A 321 -18.15 2.47 3.30
C PHE A 321 -18.84 1.21 3.84
N TYR A 322 -18.08 0.24 4.34
CA TYR A 322 -18.65 -1.00 4.90
C TYR A 322 -19.44 -0.77 6.19
N ILE A 323 -19.01 0.16 7.05
CA ILE A 323 -19.76 0.58 8.24
C ILE A 323 -21.12 1.17 7.82
N ILE A 324 -21.13 2.14 6.90
CA ILE A 324 -22.34 2.86 6.46
C ILE A 324 -23.31 1.93 5.72
N SER A 325 -22.79 1.03 4.88
CA SER A 325 -23.60 0.06 4.12
C SER A 325 -24.12 -1.11 4.96
N SER A 326 -23.71 -1.21 6.23
CA SER A 326 -24.10 -2.30 7.14
C SER A 326 -24.85 -1.74 8.36
N PRO A 327 -26.18 -1.51 8.29
CA PRO A 327 -26.94 -0.87 9.37
C PRO A 327 -26.72 -1.53 10.75
N ARG A 328 -26.64 -2.87 10.77
CA ARG A 328 -26.34 -3.65 11.97
C ARG A 328 -25.01 -3.26 12.61
N VAL A 329 -23.97 -3.06 11.80
CA VAL A 329 -22.63 -2.68 12.25
C VAL A 329 -22.61 -1.21 12.67
N TYR A 330 -23.18 -0.33 11.85
CA TYR A 330 -23.29 1.10 12.13
C TYR A 330 -23.91 1.36 13.50
N GLN A 331 -25.08 0.78 13.76
CA GLN A 331 -25.82 0.97 15.00
C GLN A 331 -25.10 0.40 16.22
N LYS A 332 -24.49 -0.79 16.08
CA LYS A 332 -23.74 -1.42 17.18
C LYS A 332 -22.48 -0.61 17.53
N LEU A 333 -21.79 -0.06 16.53
CA LEU A 333 -20.62 0.80 16.74
C LEU A 333 -21.02 2.14 17.38
N LYS A 334 -22.05 2.84 16.87
CA LYS A 334 -22.53 4.07 17.52
C LYS A 334 -22.98 3.82 18.96
N LYS A 335 -23.63 2.68 19.25
CA LYS A 335 -24.02 2.31 20.62
C LYS A 335 -22.80 2.13 21.55
N GLU A 336 -21.74 1.48 21.08
CA GLU A 336 -20.50 1.34 21.87
C GLU A 336 -19.84 2.70 22.12
N ILE A 337 -19.76 3.55 21.10
CA ILE A 337 -19.21 4.90 21.20
C ILE A 337 -20.01 5.74 22.20
N ARG A 338 -21.35 5.78 22.10
CA ARG A 338 -22.24 6.48 23.03
C ARG A 338 -22.03 6.01 24.46
N LYS A 339 -21.98 4.70 24.67
CA LYS A 339 -21.76 4.12 26.00
C LYS A 339 -20.43 4.60 26.59
N ALA A 340 -19.35 4.61 25.80
CA ALA A 340 -18.05 5.09 26.27
C ALA A 340 -18.05 6.59 26.63
N ILE A 341 -18.77 7.41 25.87
CA ILE A 341 -18.95 8.85 26.15
C ILE A 341 -19.72 9.05 27.46
N HIS A 342 -20.89 8.41 27.60
CA HIS A 342 -21.76 8.54 28.78
C HIS A 342 -21.09 8.06 30.07
N GLU A 343 -20.27 7.00 29.99
CA GLU A 343 -19.50 6.49 31.13
C GLU A 343 -18.24 7.31 31.44
N GLY A 344 -17.98 8.40 30.72
CA GLY A 344 -16.80 9.25 30.91
C GLY A 344 -15.48 8.56 30.53
N ARG A 345 -15.53 7.49 29.74
CA ARG A 345 -14.36 6.69 29.33
C ARG A 345 -13.71 7.17 28.02
N ALA A 346 -14.29 8.17 27.36
CA ALA A 346 -13.76 8.72 26.10
C ALA A 346 -13.50 10.22 26.23
N SER A 347 -12.25 10.64 25.95
CA SER A 347 -11.91 12.05 25.80
C SER A 347 -12.32 12.60 24.42
N SER A 348 -12.07 13.89 24.21
CA SER A 348 -12.38 14.60 22.97
C SER A 348 -11.18 15.44 22.49
N PRO A 349 -10.38 14.96 21.52
CA PRO A 349 -10.52 13.67 20.83
C PRO A 349 -10.19 12.48 21.75
N ILE A 350 -10.65 11.29 21.38
CA ILE A 350 -10.34 10.05 22.08
C ILE A 350 -8.84 9.73 22.02
N THR A 351 -8.26 9.27 23.14
CA THR A 351 -6.88 8.76 23.13
C THR A 351 -6.80 7.35 22.51
N VAL A 352 -5.63 6.97 21.99
CA VAL A 352 -5.39 5.61 21.47
C VAL A 352 -5.62 4.56 22.56
N ALA A 353 -5.24 4.86 23.81
CA ALA A 353 -5.45 3.97 24.93
C ALA A 353 -6.95 3.68 25.15
N GLN A 354 -7.78 4.72 25.21
CA GLN A 354 -9.23 4.58 25.36
C GLN A 354 -9.86 3.88 24.14
N ALA A 355 -9.44 4.21 22.91
CA ALA A 355 -9.98 3.58 21.71
C ALA A 355 -9.70 2.06 21.66
N ARG A 356 -8.55 1.62 22.19
CA ARG A 356 -8.19 0.19 22.28
C ARG A 356 -9.07 -0.60 23.24
N GLU A 357 -9.70 0.06 24.21
CA GLU A 357 -10.62 -0.55 25.16
C GLU A 357 -12.03 -0.77 24.58
N LEU A 358 -12.29 -0.33 23.34
CA LEU A 358 -13.58 -0.49 22.66
C LEU A 358 -13.55 -1.73 21.76
N PRO A 359 -14.02 -2.90 22.23
CA PRO A 359 -13.84 -4.18 21.53
C PRO A 359 -14.50 -4.20 20.15
N TYR A 360 -15.66 -3.56 19.98
CA TYR A 360 -16.34 -3.56 18.70
C TYR A 360 -15.68 -2.61 17.69
N LEU A 361 -15.17 -1.45 18.12
CA LEU A 361 -14.29 -0.60 17.31
C LEU A 361 -13.05 -1.38 16.85
N GLN A 362 -12.39 -2.15 17.73
CA GLN A 362 -11.27 -2.99 17.33
C GLN A 362 -11.69 -3.99 16.24
N ALA A 363 -12.80 -4.69 16.46
CA ALA A 363 -13.33 -5.65 15.51
C ALA A 363 -13.63 -5.03 14.13
N VAL A 364 -14.18 -3.81 14.10
CA VAL A 364 -14.46 -3.06 12.87
C VAL A 364 -13.18 -2.68 12.13
N ILE A 365 -12.14 -2.23 12.84
CA ILE A 365 -10.84 -1.89 12.25
C ILE A 365 -10.22 -3.13 11.58
N TYR A 366 -10.17 -4.25 12.29
CA TYR A 366 -9.59 -5.49 11.76
C TYR A 366 -10.42 -6.05 10.60
N GLU A 367 -11.75 -6.04 10.70
CA GLU A 367 -12.61 -6.51 9.61
C GLU A 367 -12.50 -5.61 8.37
N GLY A 368 -12.36 -4.29 8.56
CA GLY A 368 -12.13 -3.33 7.47
C GLY A 368 -10.84 -3.60 6.70
N LEU A 369 -9.74 -3.80 7.44
CA LEU A 369 -8.44 -4.17 6.87
C LEU A 369 -8.48 -5.53 6.17
N ARG A 370 -9.27 -6.48 6.69
CA ARG A 370 -9.41 -7.82 6.11
C ARG A 370 -10.21 -7.80 4.82
N ILE A 371 -11.45 -7.32 4.85
CA ILE A 371 -12.40 -7.50 3.74
C ILE A 371 -11.92 -6.85 2.45
N ARG A 372 -11.11 -5.79 2.58
CA ARG A 372 -10.52 -5.09 1.45
C ARG A 372 -9.09 -4.69 1.77
N PRO A 373 -8.10 -5.54 1.45
CA PRO A 373 -6.71 -5.21 1.69
C PRO A 373 -6.29 -3.97 0.91
N VAL A 374 -5.58 -3.07 1.57
CA VAL A 374 -5.11 -1.82 0.95
C VAL A 374 -4.08 -2.10 -0.15
N THR A 375 -3.17 -3.04 0.10
CA THR A 375 -2.17 -3.46 -0.87
C THR A 375 -2.64 -4.71 -1.62
N THR A 376 -2.56 -4.64 -2.94
CA THR A 376 -2.93 -5.71 -3.88
C THR A 376 -1.71 -6.17 -4.69
N GLY A 377 -0.59 -5.46 -4.57
CA GLY A 377 0.64 -5.75 -5.29
C GLY A 377 1.35 -7.02 -4.82
N PRO A 378 2.19 -7.61 -5.69
CA PRO A 378 2.73 -8.96 -5.49
C PRO A 378 3.77 -9.08 -4.37
N GLN A 379 4.41 -7.99 -3.92
CA GLN A 379 5.42 -7.98 -2.84
C GLN A 379 6.41 -9.17 -2.85
N SER A 380 6.90 -9.52 -4.04
CA SER A 380 7.52 -10.82 -4.26
C SER A 380 8.91 -10.97 -3.62
N LYS A 381 9.25 -12.22 -3.31
CA LYS A 381 10.55 -12.60 -2.75
C LYS A 381 11.24 -13.61 -3.63
N GLU A 382 12.55 -13.55 -3.63
CA GLU A 382 13.37 -14.41 -4.47
C GLU A 382 13.81 -15.64 -3.68
N VAL A 383 13.65 -16.81 -4.30
CA VAL A 383 14.09 -18.09 -3.75
C VAL A 383 15.61 -18.08 -3.58
N PRO A 384 16.14 -18.45 -2.39
CA PRO A 384 17.56 -18.40 -2.08
C PRO A 384 18.38 -19.41 -2.91
N PRO A 385 19.72 -19.30 -2.86
CA PRO A 385 20.60 -20.28 -3.49
C PRO A 385 20.29 -21.71 -3.05
N GLY A 386 20.29 -22.65 -3.99
CA GLY A 386 19.95 -24.06 -3.75
C GLY A 386 18.46 -24.41 -3.84
N GLY A 387 17.57 -23.41 -4.00
CA GLY A 387 16.12 -23.63 -4.16
C GLY A 387 15.36 -23.81 -2.84
N ASP A 388 14.05 -24.04 -2.94
CA ASP A 388 13.17 -24.37 -1.81
C ASP A 388 12.07 -25.33 -2.26
N THR A 389 11.48 -26.06 -1.32
CA THR A 389 10.28 -26.88 -1.58
C THR A 389 9.05 -26.21 -0.98
N ILE A 390 8.05 -25.99 -1.83
CA ILE A 390 6.79 -25.33 -1.47
C ILE A 390 5.65 -26.23 -1.92
N ASN A 391 4.79 -26.63 -0.99
CA ASN A 391 3.63 -27.48 -1.24
C ASN A 391 3.97 -28.76 -2.04
N GLY A 392 5.12 -29.38 -1.71
CA GLY A 392 5.61 -30.59 -2.36
C GLY A 392 6.34 -30.37 -3.70
N HIS A 393 6.42 -29.13 -4.18
CA HIS A 393 7.11 -28.79 -5.42
C HIS A 393 8.46 -28.13 -5.16
N PHE A 394 9.52 -28.64 -5.80
CA PHE A 394 10.82 -27.97 -5.80
C PHE A 394 10.77 -26.73 -6.69
N ILE A 395 11.18 -25.61 -6.13
CA ILE A 395 11.27 -24.31 -6.77
C ILE A 395 12.75 -23.91 -6.84
N PRO A 396 13.31 -23.70 -8.03
CA PRO A 396 14.73 -23.42 -8.17
C PRO A 396 15.06 -22.00 -7.72
N GLU A 397 16.33 -21.79 -7.35
CA GLU A 397 16.88 -20.48 -6.97
C GLU A 397 16.61 -19.38 -7.99
N GLY A 398 16.52 -18.13 -7.54
CA GLY A 398 16.24 -16.98 -8.41
C GLY A 398 14.77 -16.83 -8.82
N THR A 399 13.93 -17.85 -8.63
CA THR A 399 12.49 -17.75 -8.88
C THR A 399 11.86 -16.72 -7.94
N SER A 400 11.02 -15.83 -8.47
CA SER A 400 10.27 -14.86 -7.65
C SER A 400 8.93 -15.44 -7.22
N ILE A 401 8.58 -15.27 -5.94
CA ILE A 401 7.32 -15.72 -5.34
C ILE A 401 6.58 -14.50 -4.82
N ALA A 402 5.51 -14.13 -5.51
CA ALA A 402 4.55 -13.11 -5.15
C ALA A 402 3.59 -13.60 -4.06
N ILE A 403 3.14 -12.67 -3.23
CA ILE A 403 2.09 -12.85 -2.23
C ILE A 403 0.75 -12.51 -2.87
N ASN A 404 -0.18 -13.45 -2.83
CA ASN A 404 -1.56 -13.25 -3.27
C ASN A 404 -2.42 -12.74 -2.10
N PHE A 405 -2.23 -11.47 -1.71
CA PHE A 405 -3.00 -10.85 -0.63
C PHE A 405 -4.53 -10.94 -0.82
N PRO A 406 -5.09 -10.70 -2.03
CA PRO A 406 -6.52 -10.86 -2.27
C PRO A 406 -7.05 -12.25 -1.85
N ALA A 407 -6.36 -13.32 -2.28
CA ALA A 407 -6.75 -14.69 -1.95
C ALA A 407 -6.57 -15.01 -0.46
N ILE A 408 -5.48 -14.54 0.15
CA ILE A 408 -5.24 -14.73 1.59
C ILE A 408 -6.37 -14.08 2.39
N MET A 409 -6.70 -12.82 2.11
CA MET A 409 -7.68 -12.02 2.86
C MET A 409 -9.13 -12.45 2.61
N GLY A 410 -9.41 -13.03 1.45
CA GLY A 410 -10.68 -13.68 1.11
C GLY A 410 -10.75 -15.16 1.53
N SER A 411 -9.73 -15.72 2.17
CA SER A 411 -9.66 -17.16 2.45
C SER A 411 -10.73 -17.62 3.43
N LYS A 412 -11.66 -18.45 2.95
CA LYS A 412 -12.67 -19.10 3.80
C LYS A 412 -12.08 -20.06 4.83
N LYS A 413 -10.86 -20.57 4.57
CA LYS A 413 -10.10 -21.40 5.51
C LYS A 413 -9.61 -20.57 6.70
N LEU A 414 -9.14 -19.34 6.46
CA LEU A 414 -8.59 -18.48 7.51
C LEU A 414 -9.67 -17.68 8.25
N PHE A 415 -10.72 -17.27 7.55
CA PHE A 415 -11.70 -16.32 8.06
C PHE A 415 -13.12 -16.91 8.18
N GLY A 416 -13.32 -18.17 7.82
CA GLY A 416 -14.62 -18.85 7.88
C GLY A 416 -15.44 -18.75 6.59
N PRO A 417 -16.55 -19.51 6.49
CA PRO A 417 -17.29 -19.69 5.24
C PRO A 417 -17.90 -18.41 4.67
N ASP A 418 -18.13 -17.41 5.52
CA ASP A 418 -18.69 -16.10 5.18
C ASP A 418 -17.61 -15.00 5.08
N ALA A 419 -16.38 -15.33 4.72
CA ALA A 419 -15.29 -14.37 4.53
C ALA A 419 -15.63 -13.23 3.55
N ASP A 420 -16.59 -13.44 2.65
CA ASP A 420 -17.06 -12.44 1.68
C ASP A 420 -18.00 -11.39 2.33
N VAL A 421 -18.42 -11.59 3.58
CA VAL A 421 -19.35 -10.73 4.32
C VAL A 421 -18.60 -9.86 5.33
N PHE A 422 -18.93 -8.57 5.38
CA PHE A 422 -18.43 -7.66 6.42
C PHE A 422 -19.09 -7.96 7.76
N ARG A 423 -18.38 -8.72 8.61
CA ARG A 423 -18.89 -9.19 9.90
C ARG A 423 -17.82 -9.01 11.00
N PRO A 424 -17.76 -7.81 11.63
CA PRO A 424 -16.86 -7.56 12.76
C PRO A 424 -17.01 -8.57 13.90
N GLU A 425 -18.20 -9.16 14.09
CA GLU A 425 -18.44 -10.18 15.12
C GLU A 425 -17.48 -11.37 15.05
N ARG A 426 -16.91 -11.65 13.88
CA ARG A 426 -15.85 -12.67 13.71
C ARG A 426 -14.66 -12.48 14.65
N PHE A 427 -14.42 -11.26 15.13
CA PHE A 427 -13.38 -10.98 16.11
C PHE A 427 -13.92 -10.91 17.54
N THR A 428 -15.15 -10.44 17.77
CA THR A 428 -15.70 -10.35 19.13
C THR A 428 -16.14 -11.69 19.70
N ASP A 429 -16.45 -12.64 18.81
CA ASP A 429 -16.93 -13.97 19.20
C ASP A 429 -15.77 -14.94 19.55
N LEU A 430 -14.53 -14.50 19.34
CA LEU A 430 -13.33 -15.28 19.63
C LEU A 430 -12.74 -14.91 21.00
N GLN A 431 -12.11 -15.89 21.63
CA GLN A 431 -11.29 -15.71 22.83
C GLN A 431 -9.81 -15.92 22.47
N ASP A 432 -8.90 -15.59 23.38
CA ASP A 432 -7.49 -15.97 23.23
C ASP A 432 -7.34 -17.50 23.42
N PRO A 433 -6.57 -18.20 22.56
CA PRO A 433 -5.57 -17.70 21.60
C PRO A 433 -6.09 -17.43 20.16
N ASP A 434 -7.32 -17.81 19.85
CA ASP A 434 -7.87 -17.75 18.48
C ASP A 434 -7.99 -16.31 17.96
N LEU A 435 -8.39 -15.37 18.82
CA LEU A 435 -8.45 -13.95 18.49
C LEU A 435 -7.07 -13.41 18.08
N ALA A 436 -6.02 -13.77 18.81
CA ALA A 436 -4.66 -13.37 18.48
C ALA A 436 -4.21 -13.94 17.12
N GLU A 437 -4.57 -15.18 16.80
CA GLU A 437 -4.29 -15.77 15.49
C GLU A 437 -5.06 -15.08 14.36
N MET A 438 -6.35 -14.81 14.56
CA MET A 438 -7.20 -14.09 13.61
C MET A 438 -6.60 -12.71 13.29
N ARG A 439 -6.17 -11.98 14.31
CA ARG A 439 -5.48 -10.70 14.15
C ARG A 439 -4.16 -10.86 13.40
N ARG A 440 -3.32 -11.84 13.77
CA ARG A 440 -2.07 -12.15 13.04
C ARG A 440 -2.31 -12.47 11.56
N ASN A 441 -3.45 -13.07 11.22
CA ASN A 441 -3.81 -13.33 9.83
C ASN A 441 -4.09 -12.04 9.07
N VAL A 442 -4.92 -11.13 9.62
CA VAL A 442 -5.22 -9.83 9.01
C VAL A 442 -3.97 -8.94 8.92
N GLU A 443 -3.13 -8.98 9.95
CA GLU A 443 -1.93 -8.15 10.03
C GLU A 443 -0.87 -8.49 8.98
N MET A 444 -1.03 -9.58 8.23
CA MET A 444 -0.23 -9.83 7.03
C MET A 444 -0.30 -8.68 6.01
N ASN A 445 -1.38 -7.88 6.01
CA ASN A 445 -1.49 -6.65 5.23
C ASN A 445 -0.37 -5.64 5.52
N PHE A 446 0.26 -5.73 6.70
CA PHE A 446 1.42 -4.93 7.09
C PHE A 446 2.74 -5.68 6.88
N GLY A 447 2.76 -6.76 6.10
CA GLY A 447 3.90 -7.65 5.97
C GLY A 447 4.14 -8.50 7.22
N ASN A 448 5.25 -9.23 7.25
CA ASN A 448 5.59 -10.11 8.37
C ASN A 448 7.09 -10.08 8.68
N GLY A 449 7.45 -10.41 9.92
CA GLY A 449 8.83 -10.56 10.38
C GLY A 449 9.70 -9.35 10.04
N ARG A 450 10.86 -9.59 9.42
CA ARG A 450 11.82 -8.50 9.15
C ARG A 450 11.29 -7.43 8.20
N TRP A 451 10.39 -7.80 7.30
CA TRP A 451 9.83 -6.94 6.26
C TRP A 451 8.52 -6.25 6.68
N MET A 452 8.16 -6.33 7.96
CA MET A 452 6.95 -5.68 8.49
C MET A 452 7.02 -4.16 8.29
N CYS A 453 5.87 -3.59 7.91
CA CYS A 453 5.61 -2.17 7.69
C CYS A 453 6.00 -1.35 8.91
N ALA A 454 6.85 -0.35 8.69
CA ALA A 454 7.30 0.54 9.75
C ALA A 454 6.20 1.51 10.23
N GLY A 455 5.27 1.87 9.34
CA GLY A 455 4.16 2.79 9.63
C GLY A 455 2.96 2.16 10.33
N LYS A 456 2.96 0.85 10.62
CA LYS A 456 1.82 0.16 11.26
C LYS A 456 1.33 0.87 12.54
N PRO A 457 2.18 1.32 13.48
CA PRO A 457 1.70 2.01 14.69
C PRO A 457 0.96 3.32 14.39
N ILE A 458 1.47 4.11 13.43
CA ILE A 458 0.87 5.38 13.00
C ILE A 458 -0.49 5.11 12.34
N ALA A 459 -0.55 4.15 11.42
CA ALA A 459 -1.80 3.78 10.74
C ALA A 459 -2.88 3.34 11.74
N PHE A 460 -2.56 2.48 12.70
CA PHE A 460 -3.54 2.10 13.72
C PHE A 460 -4.00 3.29 14.58
N MET A 461 -3.08 4.18 14.97
CA MET A 461 -3.43 5.39 15.71
C MET A 461 -4.43 6.27 14.94
N GLU A 462 -4.22 6.48 13.64
CA GLU A 462 -5.18 7.20 12.80
C GLU A 462 -6.53 6.48 12.73
N LEU A 463 -6.53 5.18 12.45
CA LEU A 463 -7.74 4.34 12.32
C LEU A 463 -8.56 4.31 13.62
N HIS A 464 -7.91 4.16 14.77
CA HIS A 464 -8.54 4.17 16.09
C HIS A 464 -9.32 5.46 16.34
N LYS A 465 -8.72 6.60 16.00
CA LYS A 465 -9.26 7.92 16.33
C LYS A 465 -10.29 8.38 15.30
N VAL A 466 -10.00 8.22 14.01
CA VAL A 466 -10.86 8.75 12.95
C VAL A 466 -12.25 8.11 12.93
N TYR A 467 -12.36 6.78 13.06
CA TYR A 467 -13.66 6.13 13.05
C TYR A 467 -14.52 6.52 14.26
N PHE A 468 -13.89 6.59 15.43
CA PHE A 468 -14.56 7.02 16.67
C PHE A 468 -15.04 8.46 16.54
N GLU A 469 -14.15 9.39 16.17
CA GLU A 469 -14.45 10.82 16.13
C GLU A 469 -15.48 11.20 15.06
N LEU A 470 -15.41 10.57 13.88
CA LEU A 470 -16.40 10.81 12.83
C LEU A 470 -17.79 10.32 13.25
N LEU A 471 -17.90 9.10 13.78
CA LEU A 471 -19.20 8.54 14.22
C LEU A 471 -19.70 9.13 15.53
N ARG A 472 -18.82 9.74 16.32
CA ARG A 472 -19.19 10.58 17.46
C ARG A 472 -19.86 11.87 17.02
N ALA A 473 -19.29 12.54 16.03
CA ALA A 473 -19.73 13.87 15.63
C ALA A 473 -20.89 13.86 14.61
N PHE A 474 -21.02 12.80 13.80
CA PHE A 474 -21.88 12.81 12.63
C PHE A 474 -22.64 11.51 12.39
N ASP A 475 -23.70 11.64 11.60
CA ASP A 475 -24.33 10.54 10.91
C ASP A 475 -24.09 10.58 9.40
N PHE A 476 -23.89 9.41 8.81
CA PHE A 476 -23.50 9.25 7.41
C PHE A 476 -24.52 8.41 6.63
N GLN A 477 -24.83 8.84 5.41
CA GLN A 477 -25.67 8.11 4.47
C GLN A 477 -25.06 8.11 3.08
N LEU A 478 -25.07 6.97 2.38
CA LEU A 478 -24.65 6.90 0.98
C LEU A 478 -25.62 7.71 0.10
N VAL A 479 -25.06 8.55 -0.78
CA VAL A 479 -25.87 9.27 -1.79
C VAL A 479 -26.33 8.32 -2.88
N GLU A 480 -25.47 7.37 -3.28
CA GLU A 480 -25.71 6.41 -4.36
C GLU A 480 -25.61 4.97 -3.83
N PRO A 481 -26.58 4.47 -3.05
CA PRO A 481 -26.45 3.18 -2.36
C PRO A 481 -26.32 1.97 -3.30
N LEU A 482 -26.86 2.04 -4.52
CA LEU A 482 -26.79 0.96 -5.51
C LEU A 482 -25.45 0.90 -6.26
N LYS A 483 -24.75 2.03 -6.35
CA LYS A 483 -23.45 2.13 -7.01
C LYS A 483 -22.55 3.13 -6.26
N PRO A 484 -22.19 2.83 -5.01
CA PRO A 484 -21.57 3.81 -4.13
C PRO A 484 -20.13 4.13 -4.53
N MET A 485 -19.46 3.22 -5.23
CA MET A 485 -18.06 3.39 -5.60
C MET A 485 -17.71 2.48 -6.79
N THR A 486 -16.79 2.96 -7.63
CA THR A 486 -16.08 2.12 -8.61
C THR A 486 -14.59 2.08 -8.28
N SER A 487 -13.94 0.97 -8.58
CA SER A 487 -12.57 0.73 -8.13
C SER A 487 -11.71 0.09 -9.22
N GLU A 488 -10.50 0.60 -9.39
CA GLU A 488 -9.43 -0.03 -10.16
C GLU A 488 -8.31 -0.46 -9.19
N SER A 489 -7.48 -1.43 -9.58
CA SER A 489 -6.40 -2.00 -8.75
C SER A 489 -5.10 -2.09 -9.55
N TYR A 490 -4.10 -1.34 -9.09
CA TYR A 490 -2.73 -1.21 -9.64
C TYR A 490 -1.72 -1.28 -8.49
N SER A 491 -1.63 -2.43 -7.82
CA SER A 491 -0.97 -2.63 -6.52
C SER A 491 -1.62 -1.91 -5.32
N LEU A 492 -2.34 -0.83 -5.56
CA LEU A 492 -3.26 -0.16 -4.64
C LEU A 492 -4.61 0.05 -5.34
N PHE A 493 -5.67 0.28 -4.56
CA PHE A 493 -6.97 0.62 -5.12
C PHE A 493 -7.08 2.11 -5.47
N ARG A 494 -7.55 2.39 -6.68
CA ARG A 494 -8.01 3.72 -7.12
C ARG A 494 -9.53 3.73 -7.07
N ASP A 495 -10.07 4.44 -6.09
CA ASP A 495 -11.50 4.50 -5.82
C ASP A 495 -12.11 5.80 -6.35
N HIS A 496 -13.33 5.69 -6.88
CA HIS A 496 -14.06 6.82 -7.45
C HIS A 496 -15.52 6.82 -6.97
N GLY A 497 -16.08 8.01 -6.75
CA GLY A 497 -17.52 8.22 -6.60
C GLY A 497 -18.11 8.08 -5.19
N LEU A 498 -17.35 7.64 -4.17
CA LEU A 498 -17.86 7.44 -2.81
C LEU A 498 -18.32 8.75 -2.14
N ASN A 499 -19.58 9.08 -2.39
CA ASN A 499 -20.26 10.30 -1.98
C ASN A 499 -21.25 9.98 -0.85
N VAL A 500 -21.19 10.80 0.21
CA VAL A 500 -22.02 10.66 1.39
C VAL A 500 -22.73 11.97 1.71
N ARG A 501 -23.93 11.84 2.26
CA ARG A 501 -24.61 12.90 3.01
C ARG A 501 -24.16 12.78 4.46
N VAL A 502 -23.89 13.92 5.10
CA VAL A 502 -23.48 13.99 6.50
C VAL A 502 -24.47 14.85 7.28
N THR A 503 -24.92 14.41 8.44
CA THR A 503 -25.71 15.21 9.40
C THR A 503 -25.02 15.21 10.76
N LEU A 504 -25.37 16.13 11.66
CA LEU A 504 -24.88 16.05 13.04
C LEU A 504 -25.47 14.80 13.72
N ALA A 505 -24.68 14.15 14.57
CA ALA A 505 -25.18 13.08 15.42
C ALA A 505 -25.95 13.70 16.60
N GLU A 506 -27.28 13.58 16.57
CA GLU A 506 -28.16 14.15 17.62
C GLU A 506 -28.16 13.32 18.91
N ASP A 507 -27.69 12.07 18.85
CA ASP A 507 -27.81 11.08 19.91
C ASP A 507 -26.51 10.83 20.69
N MET A 508 -25.54 11.76 20.62
CA MET A 508 -24.20 11.60 21.17
C MET A 508 -23.84 12.64 22.26
N GLU A 509 -24.83 13.39 22.75
CA GLU A 509 -24.72 14.28 23.93
C GLU A 509 -24.85 13.54 25.26
#